data_AF-A0A924PW92-F1
#
_entry.id   AF-A0A924PW92-F1
#
_cell.length_a   1.000
_cell.length_b   1.000
_cell.length_c   1.000
_cell.angle_alpha   90.00
_cell.angle_beta   90.00
_cell.angle_gamma   90.00
#
_symmetry.space_group_name_H-M   'P 1'
#
loop_
_entity.id
_entity.type
_entity.pdbx_description
1 polymer ?
#
loop_
_entity_poly.entity_id
_entity_poly.type
_entity_poly.pdbx_seq_one_letter_code
_entity_poly.pdbx_strand_id
1 'polypeptide(L)'
;MKFTQLALATALTTSLLALPLSASAQSKKELVQKLMVTQQPLIDNAAQNLAEQPARQLVGGAKQVLSQAVPPEKREATAKQVDVEIKKYLDGAVPLFRASANKLSASSVAPALEEKFSEDELKQLITILESPVLKKYQAALPDLIGSSFLEKVVLDVRPQLDPKLQSAQNNLRAILDTASGGKLSGQAPAAAPAKAATKPAPKPAASK
;
A
#
# COMPACT_ATOMS: atom_id res chain seq x y z
N MET A 1 -2.49 -34.13 91.02
CA MET A 1 -2.01 -32.81 90.56
C MET A 1 -1.83 -32.89 89.04
N LYS A 2 -2.66 -32.18 88.25
CA LYS A 2 -2.29 -30.97 87.45
C LYS A 2 -1.27 -31.28 86.33
N PHE A 3 -1.37 -30.92 85.05
CA PHE A 3 -2.34 -30.30 84.14
C PHE A 3 -1.79 -30.54 82.70
N THR A 4 -2.69 -30.68 81.72
CA THR A 4 -2.66 -30.21 80.31
C THR A 4 -1.34 -29.95 79.57
N GLN A 5 -1.25 -30.38 78.30
CA GLN A 5 -1.30 -29.52 77.10
C GLN A 5 -1.22 -30.39 75.82
N LEU A 6 -2.19 -30.17 74.93
CA LEU A 6 -2.36 -30.77 73.61
C LEU A 6 -1.70 -29.82 72.60
N ALA A 7 -0.83 -30.29 71.71
CA ALA A 7 -0.36 -29.49 70.58
C ALA A 7 -0.31 -30.35 69.32
N LEU A 8 -1.40 -30.28 68.55
CA LEU A 8 -1.50 -30.72 67.17
C LEU A 8 -0.69 -29.75 66.30
N ALA A 9 0.39 -30.21 65.67
CA ALA A 9 1.13 -29.43 64.68
C ALA A 9 0.55 -29.70 63.29
N THR A 10 -0.27 -28.77 62.80
CA THR A 10 -0.70 -28.70 61.39
C THR A 10 0.49 -28.26 60.54
N ALA A 11 1.07 -29.21 59.79
CA ALA A 11 2.03 -28.91 58.75
C ALA A 11 1.30 -28.25 57.56
N LEU A 12 1.51 -26.94 57.40
CA LEU A 12 1.05 -26.17 56.25
C LEU A 12 1.99 -26.47 55.06
N THR A 13 1.64 -27.45 54.23
CA THR A 13 2.29 -27.66 52.92
C THR A 13 1.88 -26.54 51.98
N THR A 14 2.71 -25.51 51.86
CA THR A 14 2.66 -24.54 50.76
C THR A 14 3.30 -25.16 49.52
N SER A 15 2.49 -25.77 48.67
CA SER A 15 2.90 -26.08 47.29
C SER A 15 3.08 -24.77 46.52
N LEU A 16 4.33 -24.36 46.31
CA LEU A 16 4.68 -23.32 45.34
C LEU A 16 4.40 -23.88 43.93
N LEU A 17 3.32 -23.42 43.30
CA LEU A 17 3.09 -23.62 41.87
C LEU A 17 4.14 -22.81 41.08
N ALA A 18 5.20 -23.47 40.65
CA ALA A 18 6.07 -22.95 39.59
C ALA A 18 5.28 -22.96 38.28
N LEU A 19 4.68 -21.82 37.92
CA LEU A 19 4.05 -21.63 36.62
C LEU A 19 5.14 -21.70 35.53
N PRO A 20 4.95 -22.49 34.44
CA PRO A 20 5.89 -22.54 33.33
C PRO A 20 5.71 -21.30 32.44
N LEU A 21 6.08 -20.12 32.95
CA LEU A 21 5.95 -18.85 32.21
C LEU A 21 6.90 -18.79 31.00
N SER A 22 7.93 -19.64 30.96
CA SER A 22 8.95 -19.67 29.90
C SER A 22 8.48 -20.35 28.61
N ALA A 23 7.61 -21.36 28.69
CA ALA A 23 7.17 -22.11 27.52
C ALA A 23 6.18 -21.31 26.64
N SER A 24 5.28 -20.54 27.26
CA SER A 24 4.33 -19.68 26.53
C SER A 24 4.97 -18.38 26.01
N ALA A 25 5.97 -17.83 26.71
CA ALA A 25 6.74 -16.71 26.19
C ALA A 25 7.54 -17.12 24.93
N GLN A 26 8.04 -18.35 24.90
CA GLN A 26 8.77 -18.89 23.74
C GLN A 26 7.85 -19.15 22.54
N SER A 27 6.64 -19.69 22.74
CA SER A 27 5.65 -19.88 21.65
C SER A 27 5.20 -18.55 21.04
N LYS A 28 4.99 -17.51 21.86
CA LYS A 28 4.57 -16.20 21.36
C LYS A 28 5.62 -15.55 20.46
N LYS A 29 6.90 -15.64 20.86
CA LYS A 29 8.02 -15.13 20.08
C LYS A 29 8.18 -15.85 18.75
N GLU A 30 8.01 -17.18 18.74
CA GLU A 30 8.02 -17.98 17.52
C GLU A 30 6.89 -17.58 16.55
N LEU A 31 5.69 -17.31 17.07
CA LEU A 31 4.56 -16.83 16.25
C LEU A 31 4.84 -15.44 15.67
N VAL A 32 5.38 -14.50 16.45
CA VAL A 32 5.76 -13.18 15.94
C VAL A 32 6.84 -13.32 14.87
N GLN A 33 7.85 -14.16 15.07
CA GLN A 33 8.88 -14.41 14.07
C GLN A 33 8.28 -14.99 12.78
N LYS A 34 7.36 -15.96 12.89
CA LYS A 34 6.65 -16.53 11.74
C LYS A 34 5.83 -15.45 11.01
N LEU A 35 5.09 -14.63 11.74
CA LEU A 35 4.33 -13.52 11.19
C LEU A 35 5.22 -12.51 10.45
N MET A 36 6.39 -12.17 11.01
CA MET A 36 7.36 -11.29 10.36
C MET A 36 7.90 -11.88 9.07
N VAL A 37 8.22 -13.18 9.04
CA VAL A 37 8.63 -13.86 7.80
C VAL A 37 7.51 -13.83 6.76
N THR A 38 6.27 -14.11 7.15
CA THR A 38 5.09 -14.03 6.26
C THR A 38 4.90 -12.62 5.68
N GLN A 39 5.22 -11.59 6.46
CA GLN A 39 5.10 -10.19 6.07
C GLN A 39 6.38 -9.61 5.44
N GLN A 40 7.46 -10.40 5.33
CA GLN A 40 8.74 -9.93 4.78
C GLN A 40 8.59 -9.29 3.38
N PRO A 41 7.78 -9.84 2.45
CA PRO A 41 7.56 -9.20 1.16
C PRO A 41 6.96 -7.79 1.29
N LEU A 42 6.09 -7.55 2.26
CA LEU A 42 5.50 -6.22 2.48
C LEU A 42 6.57 -5.22 2.94
N ILE A 43 7.44 -5.64 3.87
CA ILE A 43 8.54 -4.82 4.41
C ILE A 43 9.55 -4.50 3.31
N ASP A 44 9.95 -5.52 2.54
CA ASP A 44 10.91 -5.36 1.45
C ASP A 44 10.37 -4.44 0.34
N ASN A 45 9.10 -4.59 -0.04
CA ASN A 45 8.46 -3.71 -1.02
C ASN A 45 8.35 -2.27 -0.49
N ALA A 46 8.03 -2.07 0.79
CA ALA A 46 7.98 -0.74 1.38
C ALA A 46 9.37 -0.06 1.35
N ALA A 47 10.41 -0.80 1.74
CA ALA A 47 11.80 -0.32 1.70
C ALA A 47 12.25 0.02 0.27
N GLN A 48 11.93 -0.82 -0.70
CA GLN A 48 12.21 -0.56 -2.11
C GLN A 48 11.48 0.69 -2.60
N ASN A 49 10.18 0.83 -2.30
CA ASN A 49 9.42 2.01 -2.70
C ASN A 49 9.99 3.31 -2.13
N LEU A 50 10.46 3.29 -0.87
CA LEU A 50 11.16 4.41 -0.23
C LEU A 50 12.46 4.75 -0.95
N ALA A 51 13.28 3.74 -1.28
CA ALA A 51 14.52 3.94 -2.03
C ALA A 51 14.27 4.50 -3.45
N GLU A 52 13.18 4.10 -4.09
CA GLU A 52 12.87 4.53 -5.45
C GLU A 52 12.21 5.93 -5.53
N GLN A 53 11.66 6.47 -4.44
CA GLN A 53 11.00 7.78 -4.47
C GLN A 53 11.91 8.90 -4.97
N PRO A 54 13.14 9.08 -4.45
CA PRO A 54 14.07 10.09 -4.95
C PRO A 54 14.45 9.85 -6.41
N ALA A 55 14.67 8.59 -6.80
CA ALA A 55 14.99 8.23 -8.18
C ALA A 55 13.89 8.65 -9.16
N ARG A 56 12.62 8.44 -8.82
CA ARG A 56 11.48 8.89 -9.65
C ARG A 56 11.45 10.40 -9.83
N GLN A 57 11.78 11.18 -8.81
CA GLN A 57 11.85 12.64 -8.90
C GLN A 57 12.98 13.08 -9.82
N LEU A 58 14.17 12.47 -9.69
CA LEU A 58 15.32 12.73 -10.56
C LEU A 58 15.01 12.41 -12.03
N VAL A 59 14.39 11.26 -12.30
CA VAL A 59 13.95 10.89 -13.65
C VAL A 59 12.93 11.88 -14.21
N GLY A 60 11.96 12.32 -13.40
CA GLY A 60 10.98 13.34 -13.80
C GLY A 60 11.65 14.66 -14.21
N GLY A 61 12.57 15.16 -13.39
CA GLY A 61 13.36 16.35 -13.70
C GLY A 61 14.24 16.18 -14.94
N ALA A 62 14.91 15.04 -15.06
CA ALA A 62 15.76 14.73 -16.22
C ALA A 62 14.95 14.66 -17.51
N LYS A 63 13.76 14.05 -17.51
CA LYS A 63 12.86 14.02 -18.67
C LYS A 63 12.49 15.42 -19.15
N GLN A 64 12.20 16.33 -18.22
CA GLN A 64 11.91 17.72 -18.57
C GLN A 64 13.11 18.37 -19.27
N VAL A 65 14.31 18.27 -18.69
CA VAL A 65 15.54 18.83 -19.27
C VAL A 65 15.87 18.19 -20.63
N LEU A 66 15.74 16.87 -20.76
CA LEU A 66 15.96 16.14 -22.02
C LEU A 66 15.05 16.65 -23.15
N SER A 67 13.78 16.91 -22.84
CA SER A 67 12.83 17.40 -23.83
C SER A 67 13.07 18.86 -24.25
N GLN A 68 13.52 19.72 -23.31
CA GLN A 68 13.66 21.16 -23.54
C GLN A 68 15.04 21.57 -24.06
N ALA A 69 16.11 20.98 -23.53
CA ALA A 69 17.47 21.48 -23.70
C ALA A 69 18.39 20.54 -24.50
N VAL A 70 18.02 19.27 -24.68
CA VAL A 70 18.84 18.30 -25.42
C VAL A 70 18.37 18.17 -26.87
N PRO A 71 19.27 18.31 -27.86
CA PRO A 71 18.94 18.09 -29.27
C PRO A 71 18.34 16.70 -29.53
N PRO A 72 17.31 16.55 -30.40
CA PRO A 72 16.58 15.29 -30.60
C PRO A 72 17.48 14.07 -30.84
N GLU A 73 18.50 14.22 -31.66
CA GLU A 73 19.46 13.18 -32.04
C GLU A 73 20.37 12.72 -30.89
N LYS A 74 20.47 13.51 -29.80
CA LYS A 74 21.25 13.18 -28.60
C LYS A 74 20.39 12.65 -27.45
N ARG A 75 19.07 12.86 -27.48
CA ARG A 75 18.16 12.56 -26.36
C ARG A 75 18.22 11.11 -25.91
N GLU A 76 18.21 10.15 -26.83
CA GLU A 76 18.24 8.72 -26.47
C GLU A 76 19.56 8.34 -25.78
N ALA A 77 20.70 8.78 -26.33
CA ALA A 77 22.00 8.50 -25.74
C ALA A 77 22.13 9.13 -24.35
N THR A 78 21.67 10.38 -24.18
CA THR A 78 21.66 11.05 -22.87
C THR A 78 20.68 10.39 -21.90
N ALA A 79 19.50 9.96 -22.35
CA ALA A 79 18.54 9.24 -21.52
C ALA A 79 19.13 7.93 -20.98
N LYS A 80 19.87 7.17 -21.81
CA LYS A 80 20.57 5.96 -21.37
C LYS A 80 21.62 6.25 -20.29
N GLN A 81 22.34 7.37 -20.40
CA GLN A 81 23.30 7.78 -19.36
C GLN A 81 22.60 8.12 -18.04
N VAL A 82 21.48 8.84 -18.11
CA VAL A 82 20.62 9.10 -16.93
C VAL A 82 20.16 7.77 -16.31
N ASP A 83 19.67 6.83 -17.13
CA ASP A 83 19.22 5.53 -16.65
C ASP A 83 20.32 4.69 -16.00
N VAL A 84 21.59 4.85 -16.41
CA VAL A 84 22.74 4.21 -15.76
C VAL A 84 23.00 4.81 -14.39
N GLU A 85 22.97 6.14 -14.26
CA GLU A 85 23.20 6.80 -12.97
C GLU A 85 22.07 6.50 -11.97
N ILE A 86 20.82 6.44 -12.45
CA ILE A 86 19.67 6.04 -11.62
C ILE A 86 19.80 4.60 -11.15
N LYS A 87 20.24 3.67 -12.02
CA LYS A 87 20.51 2.28 -11.60
C LYS A 87 21.59 2.22 -10.53
N LYS A 88 22.72 2.92 -10.73
CA LYS A 88 23.81 2.99 -9.75
C LYS A 88 23.34 3.51 -8.38
N TYR A 89 22.47 4.53 -8.38
CA TYR A 89 21.85 5.01 -7.15
C TYR A 89 21.00 3.91 -6.50
N LEU A 90 20.12 3.23 -7.24
CA LEU A 90 19.23 2.20 -6.70
C LEU A 90 19.99 0.97 -6.21
N ASP A 91 21.04 0.54 -6.92
CA ASP A 91 21.90 -0.57 -6.55
C ASP A 91 22.58 -0.32 -5.19
N GLY A 92 22.91 0.94 -4.89
CA GLY A 92 23.42 1.35 -3.59
C GLY A 92 22.34 1.59 -2.54
N ALA A 93 21.22 2.20 -2.91
CA ALA A 93 20.19 2.66 -1.98
C ALA A 93 19.26 1.52 -1.51
N VAL A 94 18.78 0.67 -2.42
CA VAL A 94 17.80 -0.38 -2.09
C VAL A 94 18.31 -1.31 -0.99
N PRO A 95 19.56 -1.82 -1.01
CA PRO A 95 20.07 -2.66 0.07
C PRO A 95 20.13 -1.93 1.43
N LEU A 96 20.46 -0.64 1.44
CA LEU A 96 20.52 0.17 2.67
C LEU A 96 19.14 0.33 3.30
N PHE A 97 18.13 0.66 2.47
CA PHE A 97 16.75 0.76 2.94
C PHE A 97 16.21 -0.59 3.42
N ARG A 98 16.49 -1.68 2.70
CA ARG A 98 16.08 -3.03 3.12
C ARG A 98 16.74 -3.44 4.44
N ALA A 99 18.04 -3.22 4.58
CA ALA A 99 18.76 -3.52 5.83
C ALA A 99 18.19 -2.73 7.01
N SER A 100 17.90 -1.44 6.81
CA SER A 100 17.27 -0.58 7.83
C SER A 100 15.87 -1.08 8.19
N ALA A 101 15.04 -1.38 7.20
CA ALA A 101 13.69 -1.89 7.40
C ALA A 101 13.69 -3.23 8.17
N ASN A 102 14.59 -4.15 7.83
CA ASN A 102 14.73 -5.44 8.54
C ASN A 102 15.19 -5.25 9.99
N LYS A 103 16.17 -4.37 10.21
CA LYS A 103 16.63 -4.03 11.57
C LYS A 103 15.49 -3.45 12.41
N LEU A 104 14.78 -2.46 11.88
CA LEU A 104 13.68 -1.79 12.59
C LEU A 104 12.46 -2.69 12.77
N SER A 105 12.19 -3.59 11.83
CA SER A 105 11.17 -4.63 11.99
C SER A 105 11.49 -5.50 13.21
N ALA A 106 12.73 -5.99 13.33
CA ALA A 106 13.14 -6.81 14.45
C ALA A 106 13.18 -6.04 15.78
N SER A 107 13.68 -4.79 15.79
CA SER A 107 13.88 -4.03 17.02
C SER A 107 12.65 -3.26 17.52
N SER A 108 11.66 -3.03 16.66
CA SER A 108 10.53 -2.15 16.99
C SER A 108 9.18 -2.76 16.67
N VAL A 109 9.05 -3.47 15.54
CA VAL A 109 7.76 -4.09 15.16
C VAL A 109 7.53 -5.39 15.91
N ALA A 110 8.53 -6.27 16.00
CA ALA A 110 8.39 -7.55 16.69
C ALA A 110 8.00 -7.39 18.19
N PRO A 111 8.67 -6.53 18.99
CA PRO A 111 8.26 -6.31 20.38
C PRO A 111 6.85 -5.71 20.48
N ALA A 112 6.48 -4.80 19.57
CA ALA A 112 5.14 -4.21 19.55
C ALA A 112 4.05 -5.26 19.25
N LEU A 113 4.35 -6.27 18.43
CA LEU A 113 3.44 -7.40 18.18
C LEU A 113 3.32 -8.30 19.41
N GLU A 114 4.44 -8.57 20.10
CA GLU A 114 4.44 -9.33 21.36
C GLU A 114 3.66 -8.61 22.46
N GLU A 115 3.66 -7.28 22.50
CA GLU A 115 2.91 -6.50 23.49
C GLU A 115 1.42 -6.41 23.16
N LYS A 116 1.08 -6.15 21.88
CA LYS A 116 -0.29 -5.77 21.47
C LYS A 116 -1.21 -6.94 21.14
N PHE A 117 -0.66 -8.11 20.82
CA PHE A 117 -1.47 -9.27 20.40
C PHE A 117 -1.27 -10.41 21.39
N SER A 118 -2.33 -11.17 21.65
CA SER A 118 -2.24 -12.45 22.35
C SER A 118 -1.68 -13.56 21.46
N GLU A 119 -1.29 -14.68 22.07
CA GLU A 119 -0.82 -15.85 21.33
C GLU A 119 -1.88 -16.37 20.34
N ASP A 120 -3.15 -16.41 20.76
CA ASP A 120 -4.24 -16.91 19.94
C ASP A 120 -4.57 -15.97 18.77
N GLU A 121 -4.54 -14.65 18.97
CA GLU A 121 -4.71 -13.67 17.90
C GLU A 121 -3.58 -13.76 16.87
N LEU A 122 -2.33 -13.98 17.30
CA LEU A 122 -1.21 -14.19 16.39
C LEU A 122 -1.40 -15.47 15.55
N LYS A 123 -1.85 -16.58 16.16
CA LYS A 123 -2.16 -17.82 15.43
C LYS A 123 -3.26 -17.61 14.39
N GLN A 124 -4.35 -16.94 14.79
CA GLN A 124 -5.46 -16.61 13.89
C GLN A 124 -4.98 -15.74 12.72
N LEU A 125 -4.20 -14.70 13.00
CA LEU A 125 -3.67 -13.81 11.98
C LEU A 125 -2.76 -14.55 10.99
N ILE A 126 -1.85 -15.38 11.47
CA ILE A 126 -0.98 -16.20 10.61
C ILE A 126 -1.82 -17.12 9.73
N THR A 127 -2.83 -17.78 10.29
CA THR A 127 -3.73 -18.67 9.53
C THR A 127 -4.44 -17.91 8.41
N ILE A 128 -4.91 -16.69 8.69
CA ILE A 128 -5.56 -15.83 7.68
C ILE A 128 -4.56 -15.43 6.59
N LEU A 129 -3.36 -14.97 6.96
CA LEU A 129 -2.35 -14.51 6.00
C LEU A 129 -1.78 -15.65 5.13
N GLU A 130 -1.69 -16.86 5.68
CA GLU A 130 -1.25 -18.04 4.95
C GLU A 130 -2.38 -18.69 4.12
N SER A 131 -3.63 -18.23 4.28
CA SER A 131 -4.80 -18.81 3.63
C SER A 131 -4.68 -18.76 2.10
N PRO A 132 -4.65 -19.93 1.42
CA PRO A 132 -4.64 -19.97 -0.05
C PRO A 132 -5.96 -19.45 -0.63
N VAL A 133 -7.06 -19.57 0.11
CA VAL A 133 -8.36 -19.03 -0.28
C VAL A 133 -8.33 -17.50 -0.26
N LEU A 134 -7.72 -16.90 0.78
CA LEU A 134 -7.54 -15.45 0.83
C LEU A 134 -6.67 -14.97 -0.33
N LYS A 135 -5.55 -15.66 -0.62
CA LYS A 135 -4.67 -15.33 -1.76
C LYS A 135 -5.41 -15.43 -3.09
N LYS A 136 -6.21 -16.48 -3.29
CA LYS A 136 -7.05 -16.65 -4.49
C LYS A 136 -8.08 -15.53 -4.62
N TYR A 137 -8.73 -15.17 -3.52
CA TYR A 137 -9.69 -14.08 -3.50
C TYR A 137 -9.04 -12.74 -3.86
N GLN A 138 -7.89 -12.42 -3.24
CA GLN A 138 -7.12 -11.20 -3.55
C GLN A 138 -6.68 -11.14 -5.02
N ALA A 139 -6.21 -12.27 -5.56
CA ALA A 139 -5.81 -12.36 -6.98
C ALA A 139 -6.99 -12.22 -7.94
N ALA A 140 -8.21 -12.58 -7.52
CA ALA A 140 -9.43 -12.43 -8.32
C ALA A 140 -10.02 -11.00 -8.24
N LEU A 141 -9.64 -10.17 -7.26
CA LEU A 141 -10.21 -8.82 -7.10
C LEU A 141 -10.09 -7.93 -8.34
N PRO A 142 -8.95 -7.89 -9.07
CA PRO A 142 -8.85 -7.11 -10.30
C PRO A 142 -9.78 -7.57 -11.42
N ASP A 143 -10.18 -8.84 -11.44
CA ASP A 143 -11.14 -9.37 -12.42
C ASP A 143 -12.58 -9.12 -11.96
N LEU A 144 -12.86 -9.31 -10.66
CA LEU A 144 -14.18 -9.14 -10.06
C LEU A 144 -14.60 -7.67 -9.95
N ILE A 145 -13.67 -6.79 -9.57
CA ILE A 145 -13.86 -5.35 -9.38
C ILE A 145 -12.90 -4.59 -10.31
N GLY A 146 -12.81 -5.08 -11.55
CA GLY A 146 -11.94 -4.54 -12.59
C GLY A 146 -12.56 -3.45 -13.43
N SER A 147 -11.86 -3.11 -14.52
CA SER A 147 -12.32 -2.14 -15.51
C SER A 147 -13.73 -2.42 -16.02
N SER A 148 -14.10 -3.69 -16.24
CA SER A 148 -15.44 -4.05 -16.73
C SER A 148 -16.56 -3.74 -15.73
N PHE A 149 -16.31 -3.94 -14.43
CA PHE A 149 -17.25 -3.56 -13.38
C PHE A 149 -17.32 -2.03 -13.26
N LEU A 150 -16.18 -1.35 -13.26
CA LEU A 150 -16.13 0.12 -13.20
C LEU A 150 -16.79 0.78 -14.41
N GLU A 151 -16.65 0.23 -15.61
CA GLU A 151 -17.37 0.68 -16.81
C GLU A 151 -18.88 0.59 -16.63
N LYS A 152 -19.38 -0.51 -16.05
CA LYS A 152 -20.81 -0.64 -15.74
C LYS A 152 -21.27 0.39 -14.72
N VAL A 153 -20.47 0.67 -13.68
CA VAL A 153 -20.76 1.74 -12.71
C VAL A 153 -20.86 3.09 -13.40
N VAL A 154 -19.92 3.40 -14.31
CA VAL A 154 -19.97 4.66 -15.09
C VAL A 154 -21.23 4.73 -15.94
N LEU A 155 -21.60 3.65 -16.61
CA LEU A 155 -22.80 3.61 -17.45
C LEU A 155 -24.09 3.78 -16.63
N ASP A 156 -24.15 3.19 -15.44
CA ASP A 156 -25.29 3.29 -14.53
C ASP A 156 -25.46 4.71 -13.96
N VAL A 157 -24.35 5.37 -13.62
CA VAL A 157 -24.37 6.70 -12.99
C VAL A 157 -24.50 7.84 -14.00
N ARG A 158 -24.03 7.68 -15.26
CA ARG A 158 -24.04 8.73 -16.29
C ARG A 158 -25.37 9.48 -16.45
N PRO A 159 -26.54 8.82 -16.57
CA PRO A 159 -27.82 9.50 -16.73
C PRO A 159 -28.16 10.45 -15.58
N GLN A 160 -27.67 10.17 -14.37
CA GLN A 160 -27.87 11.01 -13.20
C GLN A 160 -26.77 12.08 -13.06
N LEU A 161 -25.57 11.83 -13.59
CA LEU A 161 -24.42 12.72 -13.48
C LEU A 161 -24.42 13.83 -14.52
N ASP A 162 -24.79 13.53 -15.77
CA ASP A 162 -24.80 14.49 -16.87
C ASP A 162 -25.57 15.79 -16.55
N PRO A 163 -26.81 15.78 -16.03
CA PRO A 163 -27.51 17.03 -15.68
C PRO A 163 -26.82 17.80 -14.55
N LYS A 164 -26.20 17.11 -13.59
CA LYS A 164 -25.46 17.75 -12.49
C LYS A 164 -24.19 18.41 -12.99
N LEU A 165 -23.49 17.75 -13.91
CA LEU A 165 -22.28 18.30 -14.52
C LEU A 165 -22.60 19.56 -15.34
N GLN A 166 -23.69 19.54 -16.12
CA GLN A 166 -24.15 20.70 -16.85
C GLN A 166 -24.52 21.87 -15.91
N SER A 167 -25.22 21.59 -14.81
CA SER A 167 -25.52 22.59 -13.78
C SER A 167 -24.25 23.19 -13.17
N ALA A 168 -23.28 22.35 -12.81
CA ALA A 168 -21.99 22.82 -12.27
C ALA A 168 -21.21 23.69 -13.27
N GLN A 169 -21.18 23.31 -14.55
CA GLN A 169 -20.55 24.10 -15.61
C GLN A 169 -21.20 25.48 -15.75
N ASN A 170 -22.53 25.54 -15.74
CA ASN A 170 -23.28 26.79 -15.82
C ASN A 170 -22.99 27.69 -14.61
N ASN A 171 -23.00 27.13 -13.41
CA ASN A 171 -22.70 27.87 -12.18
C ASN A 171 -21.27 28.39 -12.17
N LEU A 172 -20.30 27.58 -12.59
CA LEU A 172 -18.90 27.99 -12.69
C LEU A 172 -18.75 29.14 -13.69
N ARG A 173 -19.40 29.05 -14.86
CA ARG A 173 -19.38 30.13 -15.85
C ARG A 173 -19.98 31.42 -15.28
N ALA A 174 -21.08 31.35 -14.54
CA ALA A 174 -21.70 32.52 -13.90
C ALA A 174 -20.77 33.18 -12.87
N ILE A 175 -20.10 32.37 -12.04
CA ILE A 175 -19.10 32.85 -11.07
C ILE A 175 -17.96 33.57 -11.78
N LEU A 176 -17.38 32.93 -12.81
CA LEU A 176 -16.27 33.50 -13.56
C LEU A 176 -16.68 34.74 -14.35
N ASP A 177 -17.88 34.78 -14.91
CA ASP A 177 -18.37 35.93 -15.66
C ASP A 177 -18.58 37.12 -14.72
N THR A 178 -19.14 36.87 -13.53
CA THR A 178 -19.29 37.87 -12.45
C THR A 178 -17.92 38.43 -12.03
N ALA A 179 -16.95 37.56 -11.78
CA ALA A 179 -15.59 37.97 -11.39
C ALA A 179 -14.86 38.72 -12.51
N SER A 180 -15.18 38.45 -13.77
CA SER A 180 -14.58 39.11 -14.93
C SER A 180 -15.26 40.43 -15.33
N GLY A 181 -16.36 40.81 -14.66
CA GLY A 181 -17.16 41.98 -15.03
C GLY A 181 -17.99 41.79 -16.31
N GLY A 182 -18.50 40.58 -16.57
CA GLY A 182 -19.36 40.27 -17.72
C GLY A 182 -18.62 39.97 -19.03
N LYS A 183 -17.29 39.83 -19.00
CA LYS A 183 -16.46 39.67 -20.20
C LYS A 183 -16.57 38.29 -20.86
N LEU A 184 -17.09 37.27 -20.18
CA LEU A 184 -17.28 35.93 -20.73
C LEU A 184 -18.61 35.78 -21.47
N SER A 185 -19.61 36.60 -21.15
CA SER A 185 -20.94 36.59 -21.78
C SER A 185 -20.94 36.95 -23.29
N GLY A 186 -19.86 37.56 -23.81
CA GLY A 186 -19.69 37.87 -25.23
C GLY A 186 -18.98 36.80 -26.06
N GLN A 187 -18.46 35.73 -25.43
CA GLN A 187 -17.66 34.70 -26.10
C GLN A 187 -18.45 33.39 -26.13
N ALA A 188 -18.68 32.85 -27.34
CA ALA A 188 -19.42 31.60 -27.54
C ALA A 188 -18.83 30.48 -26.65
N PRO A 189 -19.66 29.59 -26.08
CA PRO A 189 -19.16 28.50 -25.26
C PRO A 189 -18.12 27.70 -26.06
N ALA A 190 -16.93 27.49 -25.50
CA ALA A 190 -15.99 26.53 -26.05
C ALA A 190 -16.73 25.20 -26.17
N ALA A 191 -16.72 24.62 -27.38
CA ALA A 191 -17.38 23.35 -27.66
C ALA A 191 -17.02 22.34 -26.56
N ALA A 192 -18.05 21.69 -26.01
CA ALA A 192 -17.86 20.60 -25.05
C ALA A 192 -16.77 19.64 -25.59
N PRO A 193 -15.85 19.14 -24.75
CA PRO A 193 -14.87 18.17 -25.19
C PRO A 193 -15.63 17.04 -25.87
N ALA A 194 -15.31 16.83 -27.15
CA ALA A 194 -15.97 15.85 -28.00
C ALA A 194 -16.09 14.53 -27.22
N LYS A 195 -17.28 13.92 -27.27
CA LYS A 195 -17.52 12.55 -26.80
C LYS A 195 -16.26 11.75 -27.06
N ALA A 196 -15.61 11.25 -26.00
CA ALA A 196 -14.52 10.30 -26.13
C ALA A 196 -15.12 9.08 -26.86
N ALA A 197 -14.99 9.08 -28.18
CA ALA A 197 -15.29 7.96 -29.03
C ALA A 197 -14.28 6.89 -28.63
N THR A 198 -14.73 5.91 -27.85
CA THR A 198 -14.04 4.66 -27.65
C THR A 198 -13.93 3.98 -29.01
N LYS A 199 -12.85 4.28 -29.74
CA LYS A 199 -12.45 3.50 -30.90
C LYS A 199 -12.13 2.08 -30.39
N PRO A 200 -12.83 1.03 -30.84
CA PRO A 200 -12.48 -0.33 -30.48
C PRO A 200 -11.06 -0.62 -30.99
N ALA A 201 -10.21 -1.20 -30.15
CA ALA A 201 -8.90 -1.70 -30.57
C ALA A 201 -9.07 -2.75 -31.69
N PRO A 202 -8.19 -2.77 -32.71
CA PRO A 202 -8.24 -3.81 -33.73
C PRO A 202 -7.86 -5.16 -33.12
N LYS A 203 -8.67 -6.17 -33.40
CA LYS A 203 -8.45 -7.58 -33.05
C LYS A 203 -7.10 -8.06 -33.61
N PRO A 204 -6.25 -8.76 -32.83
CA PRO A 204 -5.03 -9.34 -33.39
C PRO A 204 -5.40 -10.40 -34.43
N ALA A 205 -4.80 -10.31 -35.61
CA ALA A 205 -4.91 -11.33 -36.64
C ALA A 205 -4.27 -12.63 -36.14
N ALA A 206 -5.05 -13.71 -36.13
CA ALA A 206 -4.53 -15.06 -36.02
C ALA A 206 -3.66 -15.34 -37.26
N SER A 207 -2.37 -15.62 -37.05
CA SER A 207 -1.54 -16.26 -38.06
C SER A 207 -1.70 -17.77 -37.93
N LYS A 208 -1.92 -18.42 -39.07
CA LYS A 208 -1.91 -19.88 -39.26
C LYS A 208 -0.51 -20.45 -39.05
#